data_AF-A0A182Y4G5-F1
#
_entry.id   AF-A0A182Y4G5-F1
#
_cell.length_a   1.000
_cell.length_b   1.000
_cell.length_c   1.000
_cell.angle_alpha   90.00
_cell.angle_beta   90.00
_cell.angle_gamma   90.00
#
_symmetry.space_group_name_H-M   'P 1'
#
loop_
_entity.id
_entity.type
_entity.pdbx_description
1 polymer ?
#
loop_
_entity_poly.entity_id
_entity_poly.type
_entity_poly.pdbx_seq_one_letter_code
_entity_poly.pdbx_strand_id
1 'polypeptide(L)'
;MPFLLLFYPTSESEKAIAKALKSESPSFLLHTPHKPPATHTPTGEGIVGFCFPLSCQEDIDRLESSIRADPAVRAQYIRYLASKKLPNEPVSACFRLLFSHWSLYNFSLHTTDHAKACMKDYKIFTECMMEAWHGLREVELLKELAIALAAAYENSNQSLNYKRRKRSELIQTMLRQKQAR
;
A
#
# COMPACT_ATOMS: atom_id res chain seq x y z
N MET A 1 -11.07 19.98 -14.24
CA MET A 1 -9.74 20.60 -14.42
C MET A 1 -9.24 21.07 -13.06
N PRO A 2 -7.96 20.84 -12.76
CA PRO A 2 -7.46 20.62 -11.40
C PRO A 2 -7.00 21.93 -10.74
N PHE A 3 -7.01 21.98 -9.42
CA PHE A 3 -6.06 22.82 -8.70
C PHE A 3 -5.23 21.93 -7.78
N LEU A 4 -4.02 21.63 -8.25
CA LEU A 4 -2.90 21.34 -7.37
C LEU A 4 -2.75 22.53 -6.41
N LEU A 5 -2.84 22.27 -5.11
CA LEU A 5 -2.17 23.08 -4.12
C LEU A 5 -1.18 22.18 -3.38
N LEU A 6 -0.01 22.04 -3.99
CA LEU A 6 1.24 21.93 -3.24
C LEU A 6 1.28 23.16 -2.33
N PHE A 7 1.05 22.97 -1.03
CA PHE A 7 1.21 24.03 -0.04
C PHE A 7 2.69 24.45 0.00
N TYR A 8 3.03 25.49 -0.77
CA TYR A 8 4.19 26.32 -0.49
C TYR A 8 3.85 27.15 0.78
N PRO A 9 4.68 27.11 1.84
CA PRO A 9 4.42 27.85 3.07
C PRO A 9 4.47 29.36 2.79
N THR A 10 3.36 30.06 3.05
CA THR A 10 3.17 31.48 2.70
C THR A 10 3.50 32.44 3.85
N SER A 11 3.95 31.95 5.01
CA SER A 11 4.36 32.80 6.13
C SER A 11 5.73 32.42 6.72
N GLU A 12 6.48 33.44 7.17
CA GLU A 12 7.77 33.30 7.88
C GLU A 12 7.64 32.41 9.14
N SER A 13 6.48 32.44 9.80
CA SER A 13 6.18 31.61 10.97
C SER A 13 6.00 30.12 10.61
N GLU A 14 5.42 29.80 9.45
CA GLU A 14 5.30 28.41 8.97
C GLU A 14 6.65 27.83 8.54
N LYS A 15 7.54 28.66 7.97
CA LYS A 15 8.93 28.25 7.68
C LYS A 15 9.71 27.92 8.96
N ALA A 16 9.50 28.70 10.03
CA ALA A 16 10.13 28.44 11.33
C ALA A 16 9.66 27.11 11.96
N ILE A 17 8.37 26.78 11.82
CA ILE A 17 7.80 25.52 12.32
C ILE A 17 8.33 24.31 11.52
N ALA A 18 8.43 24.43 10.19
CA ALA A 18 9.04 23.40 9.34
C ALA A 18 10.54 23.20 9.61
N LYS A 19 11.24 24.25 10.06
CA LYS A 19 12.65 24.21 10.47
C LYS A 19 12.85 23.53 11.83
N ALA A 20 11.96 23.77 12.79
CA ALA A 20 12.01 23.14 14.12
C ALA A 20 11.71 21.64 14.09
N LEU A 21 10.79 21.19 13.21
CA LEU A 21 10.48 19.77 13.03
C LEU A 21 11.60 18.96 12.34
N LYS A 22 12.56 19.63 11.69
CA LYS A 22 13.74 18.99 11.09
C LYS A 22 14.92 18.86 12.05
N SER A 23 14.93 19.57 13.18
CA SER A 23 16.09 19.61 14.09
C SER A 23 16.04 18.62 15.25
N GLU A 24 14.94 17.89 15.46
CA GLU A 24 14.83 16.87 16.51
C GLU A 24 14.79 15.47 15.91
N SER A 25 15.94 15.00 15.42
CA SER A 25 16.22 13.57 15.28
C SER A 25 17.23 13.19 16.37
N PRO A 26 16.81 12.56 17.46
CA PRO A 26 17.75 11.98 18.39
C PRO A 26 18.33 10.71 17.77
N SER A 27 19.64 10.76 17.49
CA SER A 27 20.47 9.61 17.17
C SER A 27 20.48 8.66 18.37
N PHE A 28 19.71 7.57 18.32
CA PHE A 28 19.87 6.45 19.25
C PHE A 28 20.50 5.27 18.53
N LEU A 29 21.83 5.23 18.59
CA LEU A 29 22.57 3.98 18.51
C LEU A 29 22.40 3.26 19.85
N LEU A 30 21.78 2.08 19.83
CA LEU A 30 22.05 1.05 20.83
C LEU A 30 22.10 -0.31 20.12
N HIS A 31 23.31 -0.86 20.12
CA HIS A 31 23.60 -2.23 19.77
C HIS A 31 22.78 -3.17 20.65
N THR A 32 22.18 -4.20 20.06
CA THR A 32 21.74 -5.40 20.78
C THR A 32 22.39 -6.63 20.14
N PRO A 33 22.68 -7.68 20.93
CA PRO A 33 23.64 -8.72 20.57
C PRO A 33 23.08 -9.65 19.48
N HIS A 34 23.98 -10.06 18.60
CA HIS A 34 23.76 -11.07 17.57
C HIS A 34 23.17 -12.35 18.20
N LYS A 35 21.88 -12.60 17.95
CA LYS A 35 21.27 -13.92 18.08
C LYS A 35 21.67 -14.73 16.83
N PRO A 36 22.19 -15.97 16.97
CA PRO A 36 22.57 -16.78 15.81
C PRO A 36 21.35 -17.07 14.92
N PRO A 37 21.55 -17.31 13.62
CA PRO A 37 20.47 -17.45 12.66
C PRO A 37 19.65 -18.69 13.03
N ALA A 38 18.41 -18.46 13.46
CA ALA A 38 17.45 -19.54 13.58
C ALA A 38 17.16 -20.01 12.16
N THR A 39 17.50 -21.26 11.87
CA THR A 39 17.09 -22.01 10.69
C THR A 39 15.58 -21.90 10.55
N HIS A 40 15.11 -20.99 9.69
CA HIS A 40 13.71 -20.92 9.32
C HIS A 40 13.43 -22.12 8.41
N THR A 41 12.91 -23.20 8.98
CA THR A 41 12.15 -24.17 8.21
C THR A 41 11.00 -23.41 7.51
N PRO A 42 10.91 -23.42 6.17
CA PRO A 42 9.85 -22.72 5.46
C PRO A 42 8.58 -23.57 5.49
N THR A 43 7.85 -23.49 6.60
CA THR A 43 6.46 -23.98 6.72
C THR A 43 5.45 -22.83 6.62
N GLY A 44 5.84 -21.70 6.04
CA GLY A 44 4.98 -20.53 5.83
C GLY A 44 4.59 -20.35 4.37
N GLU A 45 3.30 -20.37 4.08
CA GLU A 45 2.67 -19.99 2.80
C GLU A 45 2.99 -18.52 2.43
N GLY A 46 4.20 -18.26 1.94
CA GLY A 46 4.65 -16.96 1.47
C GLY A 46 5.50 -17.11 0.22
N ILE A 47 5.81 -15.98 -0.42
CA ILE A 47 6.76 -15.94 -1.53
C ILE A 47 8.09 -15.46 -0.95
N VAL A 48 9.17 -16.19 -1.23
CA VAL A 48 10.50 -15.82 -0.73
C VAL A 48 10.84 -14.40 -1.22
N GLY A 49 11.24 -13.53 -0.30
CA GLY A 49 11.61 -12.14 -0.60
C GLY A 49 10.45 -11.14 -0.64
N PHE A 50 9.22 -11.55 -0.30
CA PHE A 50 8.06 -10.66 -0.23
C PHE A 50 7.31 -10.79 1.11
N CYS A 51 6.89 -9.64 1.64
CA CYS A 51 6.08 -9.54 2.84
C CYS A 51 4.66 -9.09 2.46
N PHE A 52 3.65 -9.86 2.85
CA PHE A 52 2.25 -9.56 2.56
C PHE A 52 1.52 -9.02 3.79
N PRO A 53 0.53 -8.13 3.61
CA PRO A 53 0.13 -7.51 2.35
C PRO A 53 1.19 -6.53 1.82
N LEU A 54 1.33 -6.42 0.49
CA LEU A 54 2.29 -5.49 -0.11
C LEU A 54 1.96 -4.05 0.30
N SER A 55 3.00 -3.29 0.65
CA SER A 55 2.84 -2.04 1.40
C SER A 55 2.92 -0.78 0.53
N CYS A 56 3.60 -0.87 -0.61
CA CYS A 56 3.79 0.23 -1.55
C CYS A 56 3.75 -0.25 -3.00
N GLN A 57 3.81 0.68 -3.95
CA GLN A 57 3.81 0.37 -5.38
C GLN A 57 5.11 -0.34 -5.80
N GLU A 58 6.24 0.03 -5.22
CA GLU A 58 7.54 -0.56 -5.54
C GLU A 58 7.59 -2.07 -5.22
N ASP A 59 6.87 -2.49 -4.17
CA ASP A 59 6.70 -3.91 -3.85
C ASP A 59 5.89 -4.66 -4.92
N ILE A 60 4.87 -4.01 -5.47
CA ILE A 60 4.03 -4.54 -6.55
C ILE A 60 4.85 -4.69 -7.82
N ASP A 61 5.61 -3.65 -8.20
CA ASP A 61 6.44 -3.64 -9.40
C ASP A 61 7.57 -4.68 -9.31
N ARG A 62 8.16 -4.86 -8.12
CA ARG A 62 9.17 -5.90 -7.86
C ARG A 62 8.57 -7.30 -7.99
N LEU A 63 7.37 -7.52 -7.49
CA LEU A 63 6.69 -8.82 -7.62
C LEU A 63 6.36 -9.11 -9.07
N GLU A 64 5.78 -8.13 -9.79
CA GLU A 64 5.45 -8.26 -11.21
C GLU A 64 6.69 -8.59 -12.04
N SER A 65 7.80 -7.87 -11.80
CA SER A 65 9.07 -8.12 -12.49
C SER A 65 9.62 -9.51 -12.22
N SER A 66 9.53 -9.97 -10.96
CA SER A 66 9.99 -11.31 -10.55
C SER A 66 9.16 -12.41 -11.20
N ILE A 67 7.83 -12.23 -11.30
CA ILE A 67 6.92 -13.18 -11.97
C ILE A 67 7.16 -13.24 -13.47
N ARG A 68 7.48 -12.11 -14.11
CA ARG A 68 7.82 -12.08 -15.54
C ARG A 68 9.15 -12.76 -15.83
N ALA A 69 10.11 -12.64 -14.92
CA ALA A 69 11.46 -13.18 -15.09
C ALA A 69 11.56 -14.67 -14.73
N ASP A 70 10.87 -15.12 -13.68
CA ASP A 70 11.01 -16.46 -13.12
C ASP A 70 9.66 -17.19 -12.98
N PRO A 71 9.41 -18.24 -13.79
CA PRO A 71 8.24 -19.10 -13.67
C PRO A 71 8.06 -19.74 -12.29
N ALA A 72 9.15 -19.98 -11.54
CA ALA A 72 9.08 -20.53 -10.20
C ALA A 72 8.46 -19.52 -9.21
N VAL A 73 8.78 -18.23 -9.33
CA VAL A 73 8.15 -17.16 -8.54
C VAL A 73 6.68 -17.02 -8.92
N ARG A 74 6.35 -17.09 -10.22
CA ARG A 74 4.94 -17.13 -10.67
C ARG A 74 4.17 -18.26 -9.99
N ALA A 75 4.72 -19.47 -10.01
CA ALA A 75 4.08 -20.63 -9.40
C ALA A 75 3.93 -20.49 -7.87
N GLN A 76 4.92 -19.91 -7.19
CA GLN A 76 4.82 -19.57 -5.77
C GLN A 76 3.69 -18.57 -5.51
N TYR A 77 3.58 -17.53 -6.33
CA TYR A 77 2.52 -16.53 -6.19
C TYR A 77 1.13 -17.11 -6.39
N ILE A 78 0.95 -17.94 -7.42
CA ILE A 78 -0.35 -18.59 -7.70
C ILE A 78 -0.77 -19.48 -6.53
N ARG A 79 0.16 -20.27 -5.97
CA ARG A 79 -0.13 -21.08 -4.77
C ARG A 79 -0.47 -20.21 -3.56
N TYR A 80 0.25 -19.10 -3.38
CA TYR A 80 -0.05 -18.13 -2.33
C TYR A 80 -1.45 -17.54 -2.49
N LEU A 81 -1.83 -17.10 -3.69
CA LEU A 81 -3.16 -16.59 -4.00
C LEU A 81 -4.25 -17.62 -3.71
N ALA A 82 -4.03 -18.88 -4.11
CA ALA A 82 -4.97 -19.97 -3.86
C ALA A 82 -5.20 -20.22 -2.37
N SER A 83 -4.20 -20.00 -1.51
CA SER A 83 -4.34 -20.20 -0.07
C SER A 83 -5.07 -19.05 0.66
N LYS A 84 -5.17 -17.86 0.06
CA LYS A 84 -5.78 -16.69 0.72
C LYS A 84 -7.27 -16.53 0.47
N LYS A 85 -7.80 -17.12 -0.59
CA LYS A 85 -9.22 -17.01 -0.94
C LYS A 85 -9.98 -18.22 -0.43
N LEU A 86 -10.93 -18.02 0.47
CA LEU A 86 -11.81 -19.09 0.93
C LEU A 86 -12.75 -19.56 -0.21
N PRO A 87 -13.18 -20.84 -0.18
CA PRO A 87 -14.23 -21.32 -1.06
C PRO A 87 -15.48 -20.43 -0.92
N ASN A 88 -16.05 -20.01 -2.05
CA ASN A 88 -17.24 -19.13 -2.14
C ASN A 88 -17.09 -17.68 -1.66
N GLU A 89 -15.92 -17.23 -1.21
CA GLU A 89 -15.71 -15.80 -0.97
C GLU A 89 -15.39 -15.03 -2.25
N PRO A 90 -15.80 -13.76 -2.37
CA PRO A 90 -15.40 -12.91 -3.48
C PRO A 90 -13.92 -12.53 -3.39
N VAL A 91 -13.29 -12.23 -4.52
CA VAL A 91 -11.87 -11.83 -4.57
C VAL A 91 -11.62 -10.57 -3.72
N SER A 92 -12.55 -9.61 -3.75
CA SER A 92 -12.46 -8.38 -2.94
C SER A 92 -12.34 -8.63 -1.43
N ALA A 93 -12.88 -9.74 -0.91
CA ALA A 93 -12.82 -10.08 0.51
C ALA A 93 -11.38 -10.39 0.98
N CYS A 94 -10.64 -11.17 0.18
CA CYS A 94 -9.26 -11.55 0.49
C CYS A 94 -8.23 -10.50 0.02
N PHE A 95 -8.63 -9.49 -0.76
CA PHE A 95 -7.72 -8.53 -1.40
C PHE A 95 -6.83 -7.77 -0.41
N ARG A 96 -7.37 -7.44 0.78
CA ARG A 96 -6.61 -6.77 1.85
C ARG A 96 -5.49 -7.63 2.46
N LEU A 97 -5.53 -8.95 2.28
CA LEU A 97 -4.46 -9.87 2.68
C LEU A 97 -3.30 -9.85 1.67
N LEU A 98 -3.55 -9.36 0.46
CA LEU A 98 -2.59 -9.32 -0.64
C LEU A 98 -1.97 -7.94 -0.77
N PHE A 99 -2.78 -6.89 -0.67
CA PHE A 99 -2.37 -5.51 -0.93
C PHE A 99 -2.94 -4.57 0.11
N SER A 100 -2.10 -3.65 0.59
CA SER A 100 -2.54 -2.55 1.43
C SER A 100 -3.25 -1.48 0.59
N HIS A 101 -4.00 -0.59 1.24
CA HIS A 101 -4.58 0.56 0.54
C HIS A 101 -3.53 1.52 -0.03
N TRP A 102 -2.35 1.58 0.60
CA TRP A 102 -1.23 2.42 0.15
C TRP A 102 -0.59 1.89 -1.13
N SER A 103 -0.41 0.56 -1.24
CA SER A 103 0.17 -0.04 -2.44
C SER A 103 -0.72 0.15 -3.68
N LEU A 104 -2.04 0.27 -3.49
CA LEU A 104 -3.02 0.41 -4.58
C LEU A 104 -3.32 1.86 -4.97
N TYR A 105 -2.81 2.84 -4.22
CA TYR A 105 -3.19 4.25 -4.38
C TYR A 105 -2.93 4.78 -5.81
N ASN A 106 -1.85 4.31 -6.44
CA ASN A 106 -1.41 4.72 -7.77
C ASN A 106 -1.87 3.76 -8.89
N PHE A 107 -2.85 2.90 -8.64
CA PHE A 107 -3.37 1.96 -9.63
C PHE A 107 -4.79 2.30 -10.06
N SER A 108 -5.14 2.02 -11.31
CA SER A 108 -6.49 2.16 -11.87
C SER A 108 -6.85 0.94 -12.72
N LEU A 109 -8.13 0.76 -13.06
CA LEU A 109 -8.57 -0.23 -14.06
C LEU A 109 -8.66 0.33 -15.49
N HIS A 110 -8.44 1.64 -15.63
CA HIS A 110 -8.61 2.37 -16.89
C HIS A 110 -7.38 3.23 -17.14
N THR A 111 -6.88 3.20 -18.37
CA THR A 111 -5.71 3.97 -18.82
C THR A 111 -5.97 5.48 -18.95
N THR A 112 -7.18 5.94 -18.65
CA THR A 112 -7.58 7.35 -18.73
C THR A 112 -6.98 8.20 -17.61
N ASP A 113 -6.54 7.58 -16.52
CA ASP A 113 -5.82 8.26 -15.44
C ASP A 113 -4.31 8.16 -15.73
N HIS A 114 -3.77 9.11 -16.49
CA HIS A 114 -2.35 9.12 -16.90
C HIS A 114 -1.36 9.16 -15.72
N ALA A 115 -1.83 9.47 -14.51
CA ALA A 115 -1.00 9.46 -13.31
C ALA A 115 -0.94 8.07 -12.64
N LYS A 116 -1.77 7.11 -13.06
CA LYS A 116 -1.89 5.79 -12.43
C LYS A 116 -1.55 4.65 -13.38
N ALA A 117 -0.95 3.61 -12.81
CA ALA A 117 -0.69 2.36 -13.52
C ALA A 117 -1.98 1.57 -13.73
N CYS A 118 -2.18 1.03 -14.93
CA CYS A 118 -3.35 0.20 -15.23
C CYS A 118 -3.13 -1.23 -14.70
N MET A 119 -4.00 -1.72 -13.82
CA MET A 119 -3.88 -3.07 -13.25
C MET A 119 -3.94 -4.17 -14.31
N LYS A 120 -4.57 -3.92 -15.46
CA LYS A 120 -4.65 -4.89 -16.56
C LYS A 120 -3.29 -5.19 -17.19
N ASP A 121 -2.32 -4.29 -17.02
CA ASP A 121 -0.97 -4.44 -17.57
C ASP A 121 -0.08 -5.31 -16.67
N TYR A 122 -0.61 -5.80 -15.54
CA TYR A 122 0.12 -6.54 -14.52
C TYR A 122 -0.42 -7.96 -14.41
N LYS A 123 0.46 -8.95 -14.59
CA LYS A 123 0.14 -10.38 -14.47
C LYS A 123 -0.29 -10.75 -13.05
N ILE A 124 0.22 -10.05 -12.04
CA ILE A 124 -0.17 -10.27 -10.64
C ILE A 124 -1.65 -10.00 -10.38
N PHE A 125 -2.29 -9.08 -11.11
CA PHE A 125 -3.70 -8.72 -10.96
C PHE A 125 -4.62 -9.40 -11.95
N THR A 126 -4.05 -10.11 -12.93
CA THR A 126 -4.79 -10.70 -14.06
C THR A 126 -4.51 -12.20 -14.13
N GLU A 127 -3.58 -12.62 -14.98
CA GLU A 127 -3.28 -14.02 -15.28
C GLU A 127 -3.08 -14.85 -14.01
N CYS A 128 -2.29 -14.36 -13.04
CA CYS A 128 -1.99 -15.12 -11.82
C CYS A 128 -3.23 -15.32 -10.94
N MET A 129 -4.12 -14.32 -10.86
CA MET A 129 -5.36 -14.41 -10.09
C MET A 129 -6.38 -15.33 -10.76
N MET A 130 -6.49 -15.27 -12.09
CA MET A 130 -7.35 -16.18 -12.86
C MET A 130 -6.86 -17.63 -12.77
N GLU A 131 -5.54 -17.85 -12.79
CA GLU A 131 -4.95 -19.18 -12.64
C GLU A 131 -5.11 -19.73 -11.21
N ALA A 132 -4.97 -18.88 -10.19
CA ALA A 132 -5.10 -19.30 -8.79
C ALA A 132 -6.53 -19.63 -8.37
N TRP A 133 -7.51 -18.94 -8.97
CA TRP A 133 -8.92 -19.07 -8.60
C TRP A 133 -9.72 -19.60 -9.78
N HIS A 134 -9.63 -20.92 -9.99
CA HIS A 134 -10.32 -21.63 -11.06
C HIS A 134 -11.81 -21.25 -11.13
N GLY A 135 -12.30 -21.03 -12.36
CA GLY A 135 -13.70 -20.67 -12.63
C GLY A 135 -14.00 -19.17 -12.64
N LEU A 136 -13.02 -18.31 -12.32
CA LEU A 136 -13.19 -16.86 -12.40
C LEU A 136 -12.97 -16.36 -13.84
N ARG A 137 -13.98 -15.72 -14.44
CA ARG A 137 -13.81 -15.07 -15.75
C ARG A 137 -13.19 -13.69 -15.57
N GLU A 138 -12.49 -13.21 -16.61
CA GLU A 138 -11.84 -11.89 -16.59
C GLU A 138 -12.82 -10.77 -16.21
N VAL A 139 -14.04 -10.77 -16.75
CA VAL A 139 -15.07 -9.76 -16.43
C VAL A 139 -15.45 -9.77 -14.94
N GLU A 140 -15.47 -10.92 -14.30
CA GLU A 140 -15.78 -11.05 -12.88
C GLU A 140 -14.59 -10.57 -12.03
N LEU A 141 -13.38 -10.94 -12.41
CA LEU A 141 -12.16 -10.44 -11.77
C LEU A 141 -12.09 -8.91 -11.82
N LEU A 142 -12.33 -8.29 -12.99
CA LEU A 142 -12.28 -6.84 -13.14
C LEU A 142 -13.32 -6.12 -12.26
N LYS A 143 -14.52 -6.71 -12.08
CA LYS A 143 -15.53 -6.19 -11.14
C LYS A 143 -15.03 -6.24 -9.71
N GLU A 144 -14.45 -7.37 -9.30
CA GLU A 144 -13.89 -7.53 -7.96
C GLU A 144 -12.70 -6.60 -7.69
N LEU A 145 -11.82 -6.40 -8.67
CA LEU A 145 -10.74 -5.42 -8.60
C LEU A 145 -11.29 -3.99 -8.43
N ALA A 146 -12.39 -3.65 -9.10
CA ALA A 146 -13.01 -2.34 -8.97
C ALA A 146 -13.53 -2.11 -7.54
N ILE A 147 -14.17 -3.12 -6.96
CA ILE A 147 -14.64 -3.10 -5.56
C ILE A 147 -13.45 -2.92 -4.61
N ALA A 148 -12.37 -3.69 -4.82
CA ALA A 148 -11.18 -3.60 -3.98
C ALA A 148 -10.47 -2.25 -4.07
N LEU A 149 -10.34 -1.67 -5.27
CA LEU A 149 -9.79 -0.33 -5.47
C LEU A 149 -10.65 0.74 -4.80
N ALA A 150 -11.97 0.67 -4.93
CA ALA A 150 -12.88 1.61 -4.28
C ALA A 150 -12.70 1.57 -2.75
N ALA A 151 -12.62 0.38 -2.16
CA ALA A 151 -12.36 0.20 -0.73
C ALA A 151 -10.96 0.72 -0.31
N ALA A 152 -9.94 0.55 -1.14
CA ALA A 152 -8.60 1.07 -0.89
C ALA A 152 -8.57 2.61 -0.90
N TYR A 153 -9.24 3.25 -1.85
CA TYR A 153 -9.33 4.71 -1.90
C TYR A 153 -10.13 5.29 -0.74
N GLU A 154 -11.26 4.67 -0.38
CA GLU A 154 -12.06 5.03 0.79
C GLU A 154 -11.18 5.03 2.06
N ASN A 155 -10.45 3.93 2.30
CA ASN A 155 -9.54 3.79 3.44
C ASN A 155 -8.42 4.85 3.43
N SER A 156 -7.84 5.12 2.25
CA SER A 156 -6.80 6.13 2.10
C SER A 156 -7.33 7.53 2.44
N ASN A 157 -8.50 7.88 1.94
CA ASN A 157 -9.16 9.16 2.21
C ASN A 157 -9.51 9.31 3.69
N GLN A 158 -10.06 8.27 4.31
CA GLN A 158 -10.36 8.26 5.74
C GLN A 158 -9.10 8.46 6.59
N SER A 159 -8.00 7.77 6.26
CA SER A 159 -6.70 7.90 6.93
C SER A 159 -6.13 9.33 6.80
N LEU A 160 -6.18 9.90 5.59
CA LEU A 160 -5.73 11.27 5.34
C LEU A 160 -6.59 12.30 6.08
N ASN A 161 -7.91 12.14 6.07
CA ASN A 161 -8.84 13.02 6.78
C ASN A 161 -8.63 12.95 8.30
N TYR A 162 -8.40 11.75 8.84
CA TYR A 162 -8.05 11.58 10.25
C TYR A 162 -6.77 12.32 10.62
N LYS A 163 -5.69 12.13 9.83
CA LYS A 163 -4.40 12.81 10.05
C LYS A 163 -4.53 14.33 9.94
N ARG A 164 -5.29 14.82 8.94
CA ARG A 164 -5.58 16.25 8.77
C ARG A 164 -6.30 16.83 9.99
N ARG A 165 -7.36 16.17 10.46
CA ARG A 165 -8.10 16.59 11.67
C ARG A 165 -7.19 16.67 12.89
N LYS A 166 -6.39 15.63 13.15
CA LYS A 166 -5.46 15.60 14.29
C LYS A 166 -4.40 16.70 14.22
N ARG A 167 -3.88 16.99 13.03
CA ARG A 167 -2.95 18.11 12.82
C ARG A 167 -3.62 19.45 13.10
N SER A 168 -4.86 19.66 12.66
CA SER A 168 -5.63 20.88 12.95
C SER A 168 -5.91 21.05 14.44
N GLU A 169 -6.31 20.00 15.14
CA GLU A 169 -6.53 20.01 16.60
C GLU A 169 -5.26 20.41 17.37
N LEU A 170 -4.10 19.87 16.97
CA LEU A 170 -2.81 20.21 17.57
C LEU A 170 -2.46 21.69 17.33
N ILE A 171 -2.60 22.18 16.09
CA ILE A 171 -2.34 23.58 15.76
C ILE A 171 -3.23 24.52 16.58
N GLN A 172 -4.54 24.25 16.65
CA GLN A 172 -5.47 25.05 17.45
C GLN A 172 -5.12 25.04 18.94
N THR A 173 -4.62 23.92 19.44
CA THR A 173 -4.18 23.81 20.84
C THR A 173 -2.92 24.65 21.10
N MET A 174 -1.93 24.61 20.20
CA MET A 174 -0.73 25.44 20.30
C MET A 174 -1.04 26.94 20.20
N LEU A 175 -1.97 27.33 19.31
CA LEU A 175 -2.39 28.74 19.17
C LEU A 175 -3.05 29.27 20.45
N ARG A 176 -3.93 28.48 21.08
CA ARG A 176 -4.56 28.86 22.36
C ARG A 176 -3.53 29.00 23.49
N GLN A 177 -2.56 28.08 23.58
CA GLN A 177 -1.50 28.17 24.58
C GLN A 177 -0.63 29.42 24.41
N LYS A 178 -0.40 29.86 23.18
CA LYS A 178 0.37 31.09 22.89
C LYS A 178 -0.39 32.37 23.25
N GLN A 179 -1.71 32.38 23.16
CA GLN A 179 -2.55 33.53 23.52
C GLN A 179 -2.77 33.67 25.05
N ALA A 180 -2.51 32.61 25.82
CA ALA A 180 -2.65 32.58 27.28
C ALA A 180 -1.35 32.94 28.03
N ARG A 181 -0.30 33.34 27.32
CA ARG A 181 0.99 33.82 27.86
C ARG A 181 1.18 35.27 27.49
#